data_AF-A0A2W5FDN1-F1
#
_entry.id   AF-A0A2W5FDN1-F1
#
_cell.length_a   1.000
_cell.length_b   1.000
_cell.length_c   1.000
_cell.angle_alpha   90.00
_cell.angle_beta   90.00
_cell.angle_gamma   90.00
#
_symmetry.space_group_name_H-M   'P 1'
#
loop_
_entity.id
_entity.type
_entity.pdbx_description
1 polymer ?
#
loop_
_entity_poly.entity_id
_entity_poly.type
_entity_poly.pdbx_seq_one_letter_code
_entity_poly.pdbx_strand_id
1 'polypeptide(L)' 'MQVTLEPLSIQRYEELKNAMIDAYDGIGSVWEKNKIERLLNIFPEGQLCILVDDKVAAVALSIIVQYDLFGNNH' A
#
# COMPACT_ATOMS: atom_id res chain seq x y z
N MET A 1 -7.00 -12.81 18.31
CA MET A 1 -6.91 -11.70 17.36
C MET A 1 -5.88 -10.72 17.86
N GLN A 2 -4.66 -10.83 17.33
CA GLN A 2 -3.58 -9.89 17.53
C GLN A 2 -3.54 -8.92 16.36
N VAL A 3 -3.39 -7.63 16.63
CA VAL A 3 -3.30 -6.57 15.61
C VAL A 3 -1.95 -5.87 15.76
N THR A 4 -1.18 -5.80 14.67
CA THR A 4 0.12 -5.09 14.64
C THR A 4 0.19 -4.10 13.48
N LEU A 5 0.99 -3.05 13.66
CA LEU A 5 1.32 -2.06 12.63
C LEU A 5 2.80 -2.21 12.29
N GLU A 6 3.11 -2.40 11.02
CA GLU A 6 4.49 -2.60 10.54
C GLU A 6 4.75 -1.78 9.26
N PRO A 7 6.03 -1.47 8.95
CA PRO A 7 6.40 -1.04 7.62
C PRO A 7 6.01 -2.09 6.58
N LEU A 8 5.45 -1.65 5.45
CA LEU A 8 5.14 -2.57 4.36
C LEU A 8 6.43 -3.17 3.80
N SER A 9 6.43 -4.48 3.57
CA SER A 9 7.51 -5.17 2.90
C SER A 9 7.07 -5.73 1.55
N ILE A 10 7.95 -5.69 0.56
CA ILE A 10 7.72 -6.30 -0.75
C ILE A 10 7.51 -7.81 -0.69
N GLN A 11 8.03 -8.48 0.34
CA GLN A 11 7.81 -9.93 0.51
C GLN A 11 6.33 -10.26 0.75
N ARG A 12 5.53 -9.30 1.23
CA ARG A 12 4.09 -9.45 1.50
C ARG A 12 3.19 -9.03 0.34
N TYR A 13 3.74 -8.78 -0.86
CA TYR A 13 2.97 -8.28 -2.01
C TYR A 13 1.77 -9.16 -2.37
N GLU A 14 1.89 -10.49 -2.33
CA GLU A 14 0.77 -11.38 -2.68
C GLU A 14 -0.38 -11.27 -1.66
N GLU A 15 -0.07 -11.09 -0.37
CA GLU A 15 -1.10 -10.85 0.66
C GLU A 15 -1.80 -9.50 0.45
N LEU A 16 -1.01 -8.45 0.18
CA LEU A 16 -1.52 -7.13 -0.20
C LEU A 16 -2.43 -7.20 -1.43
N LYS A 17 -2.01 -7.94 -2.48
CA LYS A 17 -2.81 -8.14 -3.68
C LYS A 17 -4.17 -8.77 -3.39
N ASN A 18 -4.20 -9.81 -2.55
CA ASN A 18 -5.45 -10.44 -2.16
C ASN A 18 -6.33 -9.47 -1.37
N ALA A 19 -5.77 -8.72 -0.42
CA ALA A 19 -6.50 -7.71 0.34
C ALA A 19 -7.12 -6.62 -0.57
N MET A 20 -6.43 -6.18 -1.63
CA MET A 20 -6.99 -5.25 -2.61
C MET A 20 -8.12 -5.87 -3.43
N ILE A 21 -7.99 -7.13 -3.85
CA ILE A 21 -9.05 -7.83 -4.59
C ILE A 21 -10.30 -7.95 -3.72
N ASP A 22 -10.13 -8.36 -2.46
CA ASP A 22 -11.24 -8.54 -1.51
C ASP A 22 -11.91 -7.20 -1.16
N ALA A 23 -11.12 -6.13 -0.97
CA ALA A 23 -11.63 -4.81 -0.60
C ALA A 23 -12.39 -4.11 -1.72
N TYR A 24 -12.03 -4.38 -2.98
CA TYR A 24 -12.59 -3.68 -4.14
C TYR A 24 -13.48 -4.55 -5.05
N ASP A 25 -13.71 -5.83 -4.73
CA ASP A 25 -14.64 -6.77 -5.41
C ASP A 25 -14.74 -6.57 -6.95
N GLY A 26 -13.59 -6.55 -7.63
CA GLY A 26 -13.51 -6.40 -9.09
C GLY A 26 -13.68 -4.99 -9.65
N ILE A 27 -13.77 -3.96 -8.80
CA ILE A 27 -13.80 -2.55 -9.19
C ILE A 27 -12.39 -1.96 -9.16
N GLY A 28 -11.83 -1.74 -10.35
CA GLY A 28 -10.52 -1.12 -10.52
C GLY A 28 -9.36 -2.10 -10.63
N SER A 29 -8.18 -1.56 -10.92
CA SER A 29 -6.97 -2.36 -11.09
C SER A 29 -6.22 -2.53 -9.78
N VAL A 30 -5.65 -3.71 -9.57
CA VAL A 30 -4.68 -3.95 -8.50
C VAL A 30 -3.40 -3.15 -8.76
N TRP A 31 -2.81 -2.59 -7.70
CA TRP A 31 -1.48 -2.01 -7.77
C TRP A 31 -0.43 -3.07 -8.13
N GLU A 32 0.25 -2.87 -9.26
CA GLU A 32 1.31 -3.77 -9.72
C GLU A 32 2.53 -3.78 -8.77
N LYS A 33 3.20 -4.93 -8.68
CA LYS A 33 4.34 -5.14 -7.79
C LYS A 33 5.45 -4.09 -7.94
N ASN A 34 5.80 -3.75 -9.17
CA ASN A 34 6.82 -2.74 -9.48
C ASN A 34 6.44 -1.34 -8.96
N LYS A 35 5.15 -0.99 -8.92
CA LYS A 35 4.67 0.28 -8.35
C LYS A 35 4.81 0.29 -6.84
N ILE A 36 4.50 -0.83 -6.18
CA ILE A 36 4.72 -1.00 -4.73
C ILE A 36 6.21 -0.93 -4.40
N GLU A 37 7.08 -1.62 -5.15
CA GLU A 37 8.54 -1.52 -4.99
C GLU A 37 9.02 -0.08 -5.13
N ARG A 38 8.50 0.65 -6.12
CA ARG A 38 8.84 2.06 -6.31
C ARG A 38 8.43 2.92 -5.12
N LEU A 39 7.24 2.72 -4.56
CA LEU A 39 6.79 3.45 -3.37
C LEU A 39 7.65 3.13 -2.15
N LEU A 40 7.97 1.85 -1.93
CA LEU A 40 8.88 1.43 -0.86
C LEU A 40 10.27 2.05 -1.00
N ASN A 41 10.75 2.26 -2.22
CA ASN A 41 12.06 2.87 -2.47
C ASN A 41 12.06 4.40 -2.32
N ILE A 42 10.99 5.09 -2.74
CA ILE A 42 10.95 6.57 -2.76
C ILE A 42 10.39 7.15 -1.46
N PHE A 43 9.38 6.50 -0.87
CA PHE A 43 8.66 6.96 0.32
C PHE A 43 8.53 5.84 1.38
N PRO A 44 9.65 5.22 1.82
CA PRO A 44 9.64 4.05 2.69
C PRO A 44 8.83 4.26 3.98
N GLU A 45 8.98 5.42 4.61
CA GLU A 45 8.32 5.77 5.88
C GLU A 45 6.80 5.89 5.75
N GLY A 46 6.30 6.19 4.55
CA GLY A 46 4.87 6.38 4.29
C GLY A 46 4.13 5.10 3.94
N GLN A 47 4.82 3.96 3.80
CA GLN A 47 4.21 2.69 3.40
C GLN A 47 4.08 1.79 4.63
N LEU A 48 2.84 1.63 5.10
CA LEU A 48 2.54 0.87 6.32
C LEU A 48 1.53 -0.23 6.01
N CYS A 49 1.59 -1.33 6.76
CA CYS A 49 0.59 -2.38 6.75
C CYS A 49 0.08 -2.70 8.17
N ILE A 50 -1.18 -3.09 8.24
CA ILE A 50 -1.79 -3.64 9.45
C ILE A 50 -1.88 -5.15 9.27
N LEU A 51 -1.37 -5.89 10.25
CA LEU A 51 -1.49 -7.34 10.30
C LEU A 51 -2.56 -7.74 11.33
N VAL A 52 -3.36 -8.74 10.97
CA VAL A 52 -4.25 -9.45 11.89
C VAL A 52 -3.84 -10.91 11.90
N ASP A 53 -3.38 -11.40 13.05
CA ASP A 53 -2.85 -12.76 13.20
C ASP A 53 -1.78 -13.08 12.11
N ASP A 54 -0.78 -12.18 11.99
CA ASP A 54 0.36 -12.19 11.05
C ASP A 54 0.05 -12.06 9.54
N LYS A 55 -1.23 -11.87 9.18
CA LYS A 55 -1.67 -11.69 7.79
C LYS A 55 -2.01 -10.24 7.49
N VAL A 56 -1.66 -9.76 6.28
CA VAL A 56 -2.02 -8.40 5.85
C VAL A 56 -3.53 -8.23 5.79
N ALA A 57 -4.06 -7.32 6.60
CA ALA A 57 -5.47 -6.95 6.60
C ALA A 57 -5.75 -5.61 5.93
N ALA A 58 -4.78 -4.67 5.99
CA ALA A 58 -4.88 -3.37 5.36
C ALA A 58 -3.50 -2.79 5.05
N VAL A 59 -3.45 -1.84 4.11
CA VAL A 59 -2.25 -1.04 3.81
C VAL A 59 -2.58 0.44 3.67
N ALA A 60 -1.61 1.28 4.02
CA ALA A 60 -1.59 2.69 3.69
C ALA A 60 -0.42 2.96 2.72
N LEU A 61 -0.73 3.52 1.56
CA LEU A 61 0.25 3.93 0.56
C LEU A 61 0.26 5.46 0.49
N SER A 62 1.39 6.07 0.82
CA SER A 62 1.50 7.53 0.93
C SER A 62 2.58 8.07 0.01
N ILE A 63 2.37 9.27 -0.54
CA ILE A 63 3.37 10.02 -1.29
C ILE A 63 3.41 11.46 -0.78
N ILE A 64 4.54 12.14 -0.99
CA ILE A 64 4.67 13.58 -0.73
C ILE A 64 4.69 14.29 -2.07
N VAL A 65 3.78 15.24 -2.26
CA VAL A 65 3.65 16.01 -3.51
C VAL A 65 4.01 17.47 -3.22
N GLN A 66 4.89 18.05 -4.05
CA GLN A 66 5.14 19.49 -4.03
C GLN A 66 3.97 20.21 -4.70
N TYR A 67 3.00 20.66 -3.90
CA TYR A 67 1.74 21.23 -4.39
C TYR A 67 1.95 22.35 -5.41
N ASP A 68 2.93 23.24 -5.19
CA ASP A 68 3.23 24.37 -6.08
C ASP A 68 3.55 23.97 -7.53
N LEU A 69 3.99 22.73 -7.76
CA LEU A 69 4.30 22.21 -9.10
C LEU A 69 3.07 21.63 -9.83
N PHE A 70 2.02 21.22 -9.10
CA PHE A 70 0.92 20.43 -9.67
C PHE A 70 -0.47 21.07 -9.49
N GLY A 71 -0.63 21.96 -8.50
CA GLY A 71 -1.86 22.71 -8.27
C GLY A 71 -3.11 21.82 -8.19
N ASN A 72 -4.20 22.27 -8.82
CA ASN A 72 -5.50 21.58 -8.83
C ASN A 72 -5.76 20.75 -10.11
N ASN A 73 -4.74 20.54 -10.95
CA ASN A 73 -4.88 19.68 -12.12
C ASN A 73 -4.53 18.25 -11.72
N HIS A 74 -5.56 17.47 -11.34
CA HIS A 74 -5.45 16.06 -10.98
C HIS A 74 -5.97 15.15 -12.10
#